data_AF-A0A972PW47-F1
#
_entry.id   AF-A0A972PW47-F1
#
_cell.length_a   1.000
_cell.length_b   1.000
_cell.length_c   1.000
_cell.angle_alpha   90.00
_cell.angle_beta   90.00
_cell.angle_gamma   90.00
#
_symmetry.space_group_name_H-M   'P 1'
#
loop_
_entity.id
_entity.type
_entity.pdbx_description
1 polymer ?
#
loop_
_entity_poly.entity_id
_entity_poly.type
_entity_poly.pdbx_seq_one_letter_code
_entity_poly.pdbx_strand_id
1 'polypeptide(L)' 'MITCGYCGCRGCLAEFAYVAQAGGTGPATLRRCPSCGELVIVEGVEARNPLPASSRLRSAETRWDARGKGEKEEV' A
#
# COMPACT_ATOMS: atom_id res chain seq x y z
N MET A 1 -12.54 6.54 17.09
CA MET A 1 -11.99 7.92 17.12
C MET A 1 -10.55 7.82 17.62
N ILE A 2 -9.60 8.46 16.94
CA ILE A 2 -8.16 8.39 17.24
C ILE A 2 -7.72 9.71 17.88
N THR A 3 -6.81 9.65 18.85
CA THR A 3 -6.15 10.82 19.42
C THR A 3 -4.64 10.65 19.29
N CYS A 4 -3.96 11.68 18.78
CA CYS A 4 -2.50 11.73 18.77
C CYS A 4 -2.00 12.05 20.18
N GLY A 5 -1.21 11.13 20.76
CA GLY A 5 -0.63 11.32 22.11
C GLY A 5 0.40 12.45 22.20
N TYR A 6 0.96 12.89 21.07
CA TYR A 6 1.98 13.94 21.04
C TYR A 6 1.38 15.36 20.98
N CYS A 7 0.56 15.64 19.97
CA CYS A 7 -0.01 16.99 19.76
C CYS A 7 -1.46 17.15 20.25
N GLY A 8 -2.11 16.07 20.71
CA GLY A 8 -3.51 16.10 21.15
C GLY A 8 -4.54 16.19 20.01
N CYS A 9 -4.11 16.18 18.75
CA CYS A 9 -5.02 16.18 17.60
C CYS A 9 -5.96 14.96 17.65
N ARG A 10 -7.25 15.20 17.39
CA ARG A 10 -8.31 14.20 17.39
C ARG A 10 -8.93 14.09 16.00
N GLY A 11 -9.24 12.88 15.57
CA GLY A 11 -9.87 12.64 14.28
C GLY A 11 -10.30 11.18 14.07
N CYS A 12 -10.67 10.86 12.84
CA CYS A 12 -11.13 9.55 12.40
C CYS A 12 -10.00 8.76 11.70
N LEU A 13 -10.20 7.45 11.51
CA LEU A 13 -9.24 6.57 10.82
C LEU A 13 -8.82 7.08 9.42
N ALA A 14 -9.76 7.64 8.66
CA ALA A 14 -9.51 8.17 7.33
C ALA A 14 -8.63 9.44 7.32
N GLU A 15 -8.64 10.22 8.41
CA GLU A 15 -7.87 11.46 8.52
C GLU A 15 -6.41 11.20 8.91
N PHE A 16 -6.14 10.09 9.58
CA PHE A 16 -4.79 9.65 9.91
C PHE A 16 -4.27 8.76 8.77
N ALA A 17 -3.17 9.15 8.13
CA ALA A 17 -2.66 8.43 6.97
C ALA A 17 -2.12 7.04 7.37
N TYR A 18 -2.56 5.97 6.69
CA TYR A 18 -2.01 4.64 6.93
C TYR A 18 -0.52 4.60 6.53
N VAL A 19 0.29 3.95 7.37
CA VAL A 19 1.73 3.74 7.09
C VAL A 19 2.00 2.25 6.90
N ALA A 20 1.70 1.44 7.90
CA ALA A 20 2.00 0.00 7.90
C ALA A 20 1.16 -0.76 8.93
N GLN A 21 1.18 -2.07 8.88
CA GLN A 21 0.69 -2.91 9.97
C GLN A 21 1.71 -2.91 11.12
N ALA A 22 1.26 -2.80 12.36
CA ALA A 22 2.13 -2.93 13.53
C ALA A 22 2.48 -4.42 13.71
N GLY A 23 3.69 -4.81 13.28
CA GLY A 23 4.15 -6.20 13.37
C GLY A 23 4.23 -6.68 14.82
N GLY A 24 3.76 -7.89 15.09
CA GLY A 24 3.86 -8.53 16.41
C GLY A 24 2.83 -8.09 17.45
N THR A 25 2.00 -7.07 17.17
CA THR A 25 1.05 -6.50 18.14
C THR A 25 -0.41 -6.67 17.67
N GLY A 26 -0.80 -7.91 17.31
CA GLY A 26 -2.18 -8.21 16.92
C GLY A 26 -2.68 -7.42 15.69
N PRO A 27 -3.99 -7.14 15.58
CA PRO A 27 -4.56 -6.38 14.46
C PRO A 27 -4.39 -4.86 14.67
N ALA A 28 -3.18 -4.41 14.98
CA ALA A 28 -2.87 -2.99 15.13
C ALA A 28 -2.26 -2.42 13.84
N THR A 29 -2.54 -1.15 13.57
CA THR A 29 -1.99 -0.42 12.42
C THR A 29 -1.21 0.81 12.87
N LEU A 30 -0.14 1.12 12.16
CA LEU A 30 0.62 2.36 12.30
C LEU A 30 0.05 3.39 11.33
N ARG A 31 -0.35 4.54 11.88
CA ARG A 31 -0.87 5.67 11.11
C ARG A 31 -0.14 6.95 11.47
N ARG A 32 -0.13 7.93 10.58
CA ARG A 32 0.56 9.20 10.74
C ARG A 32 -0.42 10.32 11.08
N CYS A 33 -0.11 11.09 12.11
CA CYS A 33 -0.91 12.24 12.51
C CYS A 33 -0.85 13.33 11.43
N PRO A 34 -2.01 13.87 10.97
CA PRO A 34 -2.03 14.92 9.96
C PRO A 34 -1.50 16.27 10.48
N SER A 35 -1.52 16.49 11.79
CA SER A 35 -1.11 17.75 12.41
C SER A 35 0.39 17.84 12.66
N CYS A 36 0.97 16.84 13.34
CA CYS A 36 2.38 16.87 13.76
C CYS A 36 3.26 15.83 13.05
N GLY A 37 2.69 14.97 12.21
CA GLY A 37 3.43 13.93 11.50
C GLY A 37 3.91 12.76 12.36
N GLU A 38 3.53 12.71 13.65
CA GLU A 38 3.93 11.65 14.57
C GLU A 38 3.23 10.32 14.25
N LEU A 39 3.90 9.20 14.52
CA LEU A 39 3.32 7.86 14.36
C LEU A 39 2.40 7.50 15.54
N VAL A 40 1.21 7.02 15.21
CA VAL A 40 0.17 6.64 16.16
C VAL A 40 -0.20 5.18 15.90
N ILE A 41 -0.18 4.35 16.95
CA ILE A 41 -0.66 2.98 16.90
C ILE A 41 -2.16 3.00 17.11
N VAL A 42 -2.90 2.40 16.18
CA VAL A 42 -4.36 2.27 16.26
C VAL A 42 -4.70 0.79 16.30
N GLU A 43 -5.23 0.36 17.44
CA GLU A 43 -5.76 -0.99 17.62
C GLU A 43 -7.15 -1.07 17.00
N GLY A 44 -7.31 -1.94 16.01
CA GLY A 44 -8.57 -2.10 15.32
C GLY A 44 -8.41 -3.01 14.13
N VAL A 45 -9.27 -4.03 14.06
CA VAL A 45 -9.41 -4.88 12.88
C VAL A 45 -9.92 -3.98 11.75
N GLU A 46 -9.01 -3.30 11.02
CA GLU A 46 -9.29 -3.04 9.61
C GLU A 46 -9.43 -4.45 9.03
N ALA A 47 -10.67 -4.90 8.91
CA ALA A 47 -10.97 -6.10 8.18
C ALA A 47 -10.26 -5.88 6.84
N ARG A 48 -9.18 -6.64 6.62
CA ARG A 48 -8.74 -6.97 5.28
C ARG A 48 -10.01 -7.43 4.62
N ASN A 49 -10.66 -6.57 3.86
CA ASN A 49 -11.53 -7.00 2.80
C ASN A 49 -10.51 -7.43 1.76
N PRO A 50 -10.19 -8.74 1.64
CA PRO A 50 -9.45 -9.18 0.48
C PRO A 50 -10.32 -8.77 -0.70
N LEU A 51 -9.98 -7.68 -1.38
CA LEU A 51 -10.51 -7.43 -2.70
C LEU A 51 -10.27 -8.74 -3.46
N PRO A 52 -11.32 -9.43 -3.93
CA PRO A 52 -11.10 -10.63 -4.70
C PRO A 52 -10.27 -10.22 -5.92
N ALA A 53 -9.15 -10.93 -6.11
CA ALA A 53 -8.23 -10.75 -7.22
C ALA A 53 -8.86 -11.18 -8.56
N SER A 54 -9.96 -10.56 -8.92
CA SER A 54 -10.76 -10.89 -10.09
C SER A 54 -11.43 -9.63 -10.63
N SER A 55 -10.61 -8.68 -11.05
CA SER A 55 -11.05 -7.69 -12.03
C SER A 55 -9.93 -7.33 -12.99
N ARG A 56 -9.83 -8.20 -14.01
CA ARG A 56 -9.50 -7.86 -15.40
C ARG A 56 -8.08 -7.37 -15.67
N LEU A 57 -7.11 -8.28 -15.62
CA LEU A 57 -6.02 -8.25 -16.61
C LEU A 57 -6.62 -8.66 -17.95
N ARG A 58 -7.06 -7.64 -18.67
CA ARG A 58 -7.45 -7.70 -20.08
C ARG A 58 -6.29 -8.34 -20.83
N SER A 59 -6.55 -9.45 -21.50
CA SER A 59 -5.66 -9.99 -22.53
C SER A 59 -5.29 -8.85 -23.48
N ALA A 60 -4.03 -8.42 -23.40
CA ALA A 60 -3.36 -7.64 -24.43
C ALA A 60 -2.14 -8.46 -24.83
N GLU A 61 -2.42 -9.60 -25.43
CA GLU A 61 -1.54 -10.30 -26.35
C GLU A 61 -1.11 -9.33 -27.46
N THR A 62 -0.06 -8.57 -27.17
CA THR A 62 0.72 -7.87 -28.18
C THR A 62 1.73 -8.86 -28.70
N ARG A 63 1.28 -9.57 -29.74
CA ARG A 63 2.10 -10.29 -30.71
C ARG A 63 3.23 -9.38 -31.21
N TRP A 64 4.45 -9.57 -30.70
CA TRP A 64 5.66 -9.08 -31.34
C TRP A 64 6.21 -10.17 -32.25
N ASP A 65 5.80 -10.09 -33.52
CA ASP A 65 6.33 -10.87 -34.63
C ASP A 65 7.51 -10.12 -35.26
N ALA A 66 8.64 -10.83 -35.40
CA ALA A 66 9.71 -10.67 -36.40
C ALA A 66 10.44 -9.32 -36.60
N ARG A 67 11.66 -9.21 -36.04
CA ARG A 67 12.89 -8.61 -36.62
C ARG A 67 13.99 -8.60 -35.55
N GLY A 68 15.23 -9.00 -35.74
CA GLY A 68 15.98 -9.63 -36.83
C GLY A 68 17.34 -9.97 -36.21
N LYS A 69 17.79 -11.23 -36.32
CA LYS A 69 19.17 -11.60 -35.97
C LYS A 69 20.06 -11.19 -37.14
N GLY A 70 20.82 -10.13 -36.95
CA GLY A 70 21.79 -9.66 -37.94
C GLY A 70 22.80 -8.71 -37.31
N GLU A 71 23.86 -9.28 -36.73
CA GLU A 71 25.17 -8.64 -36.50
C GLU A 71 26.15 -9.83 -36.39
N LYS A 72 26.92 -10.16 -37.45
CA LYS A 72 28.30 -9.71 -37.78
C LYS A 72 29.24 -9.86 -36.57
N GLU A 73 30.43 -10.46 -36.64
CA GLU A 73 31.50 -10.24 -37.62
C GLU A 73 32.59 -11.33 -37.46
N GLU A 74 33.36 -11.52 -38.53
CA GLU A 74 34.58 -12.33 -38.66
C GLU A 74 35.66 -11.96 -37.63
N VAL A 75 36.47 -12.95 -37.21
CA VAL A 75 37.93 -13.09 -37.44
C VAL A 75 38.35 -14.51 -37.01
#